data_AF-A0A7W1LCG1-F1
#
_entry.id   AF-A0A7W1LCG1-F1
#
_cell.length_a   1.000
_cell.length_b   1.000
_cell.length_c   1.000
_cell.angle_alpha   90.00
_cell.angle_beta   90.00
_cell.angle_gamma   90.00
#
_symmetry.space_group_name_H-M   'P 1'
#
loop_
_entity.id
_entity.type
_entity.pdbx_description
1 polymer ?
#
loop_
_entity_poly.entity_id
_entity_poly.type
_entity_poly.pdbx_seq_one_letter_code
_entity_poly.pdbx_strand_id
1 'polypeptide(L)'
;MIRLLFLIVVLFAADAIAVSAQYRFDHWTADDGLPQNSVYGIVQTNDGYLWFTTFDGLVRFDGVKFAVFNKNNTKGLASNRIQSIFAEADDTLWLSTEDSGLVRFRNGQSQTFTTADGLPSNQVNGVQKDLDGSLLIFTPDV
;
A
#
# COMPACT_ATOMS: atom_id res chain seq x y z
N MET A 1 57.97 51.28 -25.25
CA MET A 1 58.39 51.31 -23.83
C MET A 1 57.68 50.19 -23.09
N ILE A 2 58.46 49.43 -22.35
CA ILE A 2 58.13 48.24 -21.56
C ILE A 2 57.36 48.62 -20.28
N ARG A 3 56.40 47.77 -19.83
CA ARG A 3 56.07 47.39 -18.42
C ARG A 3 54.77 46.56 -18.40
N LEU A 4 54.82 45.23 -18.27
CA LEU A 4 54.99 44.38 -17.08
C LEU A 4 53.64 43.98 -16.42
N LEU A 5 53.34 42.67 -16.52
CA LEU A 5 52.52 41.76 -15.70
C LEU A 5 51.28 42.28 -14.95
N PHE A 6 50.13 41.62 -15.16
CA PHE A 6 49.51 40.78 -14.12
C PHE A 6 48.73 39.62 -14.75
N LEU A 7 49.08 38.42 -14.31
CA LEU A 7 48.52 37.13 -14.66
C LEU A 7 47.32 36.87 -13.74
N ILE A 8 46.12 36.67 -14.28
CA ILE A 8 45.05 35.96 -13.56
C ILE A 8 44.51 34.91 -14.53
N VAL A 9 45.02 33.69 -14.35
CA VAL A 9 44.40 32.48 -14.88
C VAL A 9 43.13 32.27 -14.07
N VAL A 10 41.97 32.65 -14.60
CA VAL A 10 40.70 32.19 -14.05
C VAL A 10 40.49 30.77 -14.55
N LEU A 11 41.03 29.82 -13.78
CA LEU A 11 40.62 28.42 -13.82
C LEU A 11 39.15 28.38 -13.35
N PHE A 12 38.21 28.47 -14.29
CA PHE A 12 36.88 27.97 -14.01
C PHE A 12 37.03 26.45 -13.92
N ALA A 13 37.17 25.96 -12.69
CA ALA A 13 36.86 24.58 -12.39
C ALA A 13 35.48 24.32 -12.99
N ALA A 14 35.40 23.33 -13.87
CA ALA A 14 34.12 22.72 -14.18
C ALA A 14 33.60 22.16 -12.86
N ASP A 15 32.80 22.94 -12.14
CA ASP A 15 31.88 22.38 -11.17
C ASP A 15 30.96 21.50 -12.02
N ALA A 16 31.33 20.23 -12.10
CA ALA A 16 30.38 19.18 -12.37
C ALA A 16 29.24 19.45 -11.39
N ILE A 17 28.13 19.99 -11.90
CA ILE A 17 26.88 20.00 -11.18
C ILE A 17 26.59 18.52 -10.98
N ALA A 18 27.01 17.99 -9.84
CA ALA A 18 26.48 16.76 -9.33
C ALA A 18 25.00 17.05 -9.18
N VAL A 19 24.21 16.62 -10.16
CA VAL A 19 22.77 16.55 -10.04
C VAL A 19 22.57 15.56 -8.92
N SER A 20 22.43 16.06 -7.69
CA SER A 20 21.87 15.24 -6.63
C SER A 20 20.47 14.90 -7.13
N ALA A 21 20.24 13.61 -7.36
CA ALA A 21 18.88 13.14 -7.52
C ALA A 21 18.20 13.36 -6.18
N GLN A 22 17.62 14.55 -6.00
CA GLN A 22 16.82 14.85 -4.82
C GLN A 22 15.53 14.06 -4.97
N TYR A 23 15.30 13.13 -4.06
CA TYR A 23 14.03 12.42 -4.00
C TYR A 23 12.92 13.45 -3.78
N ARG A 24 11.91 13.41 -4.67
CA ARG A 24 10.64 14.10 -4.44
C ARG A 24 9.79 13.20 -3.56
N PHE A 25 9.35 13.73 -2.42
CA PHE A 25 8.37 13.08 -1.56
C PHE A 25 7.06 13.83 -1.70
N ASP A 26 6.05 13.13 -2.18
CA ASP A 26 4.66 13.57 -2.04
C ASP A 26 4.07 12.87 -0.80
N HIS A 27 3.21 13.59 -0.06
CA HIS A 27 2.65 13.10 1.19
C HIS A 27 1.13 13.21 1.11
N TRP A 28 0.44 12.14 1.51
CA TRP A 28 -1.00 12.10 1.61
C TRP A 28 -1.41 11.63 3.00
N THR A 29 -2.33 12.33 3.60
CA THR A 29 -2.84 12.11 4.95
C THR A 29 -4.35 12.06 4.96
N ALA A 30 -4.93 11.98 6.16
CA ALA A 30 -6.34 12.19 6.38
C ALA A 30 -6.86 13.55 5.87
N ASP A 31 -6.03 14.59 5.90
CA ASP A 31 -6.39 15.90 5.38
C ASP A 31 -6.49 15.89 3.83
N ASP A 32 -5.86 14.91 3.18
CA ASP A 32 -5.85 14.70 1.73
C ASP A 32 -6.88 13.65 1.26
N GLY A 33 -7.68 13.10 2.18
CA GLY A 33 -8.77 12.16 1.89
C GLY A 33 -8.48 10.68 2.17
N LEU A 34 -7.31 10.34 2.73
CA LEU A 34 -7.08 9.01 3.30
C LEU A 34 -8.01 8.84 4.53
N PRO A 35 -8.70 7.71 4.75
CA PRO A 35 -9.60 7.60 5.90
C PRO A 35 -8.85 7.57 7.24
N GLN A 36 -7.60 7.11 7.23
CA GLN A 36 -6.78 6.94 8.43
C GLN A 36 -5.28 6.89 8.08
N ASN A 37 -4.42 7.53 8.89
CA ASN A 37 -2.99 7.71 8.59
C ASN A 37 -2.11 6.45 8.77
N SER A 38 -2.63 5.38 9.40
CA SER A 38 -1.88 4.12 9.56
C SER A 38 -2.17 3.22 8.37
N VAL A 39 -1.15 2.99 7.55
CA VAL A 39 -1.18 2.04 6.45
C VAL A 39 -0.40 0.80 6.85
N TYR A 40 -1.04 -0.37 6.75
CA TYR A 40 -0.45 -1.65 7.17
C TYR A 40 0.09 -2.48 6.00
N GLY A 41 -0.51 -2.31 4.83
CA GLY A 41 -0.14 -3.03 3.62
C GLY A 41 -0.39 -2.19 2.39
N ILE A 42 0.48 -2.37 1.40
CA ILE A 42 0.42 -1.69 0.11
C ILE A 42 0.64 -2.72 -0.98
N VAL A 43 -0.26 -2.75 -1.97
CA VAL A 43 -0.08 -3.53 -3.20
C VAL A 43 -0.49 -2.69 -4.41
N GLN A 44 -0.03 -3.09 -5.58
CA GLN A 44 -0.53 -2.58 -6.86
C GLN A 44 -1.23 -3.72 -7.59
N THR A 45 -2.42 -3.46 -8.11
CA THR A 45 -3.14 -4.38 -9.00
C THR A 45 -2.71 -4.17 -10.46
N ASN A 46 -2.99 -5.14 -11.34
CA ASN A 46 -2.57 -5.09 -12.75
C ASN A 46 -3.26 -3.97 -13.54
N ASP A 47 -4.42 -3.51 -13.08
CA ASP A 47 -5.10 -2.32 -13.59
C ASP A 47 -4.42 -0.99 -13.18
N GLY A 48 -3.34 -1.06 -12.40
CA GLY A 48 -2.45 0.06 -12.07
C GLY A 48 -2.81 0.81 -10.79
N TYR A 49 -3.95 0.52 -10.15
CA TYR A 49 -4.32 1.17 -8.90
C TYR A 49 -3.45 0.68 -7.73
N LEU A 50 -3.16 1.61 -6.82
CA LEU A 50 -2.58 1.28 -5.52
C LEU A 50 -3.70 0.95 -4.54
N TRP A 51 -3.47 -0.06 -3.70
CA TRP A 51 -4.38 -0.47 -2.65
C TRP A 51 -3.69 -0.45 -1.31
N PHE A 52 -4.39 0.08 -0.30
CA PHE A 52 -3.89 0.24 1.06
C PHE A 52 -4.82 -0.39 2.06
N THR A 53 -4.27 -1.05 3.07
CA THR A 53 -5.03 -1.49 4.24
C THR A 53 -4.81 -0.53 5.39
N THR A 54 -5.90 -0.19 6.07
CA THR A 54 -5.90 0.77 7.19
C THR A 54 -6.75 0.22 8.33
N PHE A 55 -6.78 0.94 9.47
CA PHE A 55 -7.75 0.64 10.52
C PHE A 55 -9.17 1.13 10.25
N ASP A 56 -9.39 1.87 9.16
CA ASP A 56 -10.72 2.34 8.76
C ASP A 56 -11.11 1.90 7.33
N GLY A 57 -10.66 0.71 6.93
CA GLY A 57 -11.05 0.04 5.70
C GLY A 57 -9.94 -0.11 4.67
N LEU A 58 -10.35 -0.64 3.52
CA LEU A 58 -9.53 -0.84 2.33
C LEU A 58 -9.62 0.43 1.48
N VAL A 59 -8.48 0.89 0.97
CA VAL A 59 -8.40 2.12 0.17
C VAL A 59 -7.85 1.79 -1.20
N ARG A 60 -8.48 2.29 -2.26
CA ARG A 60 -7.93 2.31 -3.62
C ARG A 60 -7.50 3.73 -3.97
N PHE A 61 -6.35 3.87 -4.60
CA PHE A 61 -5.80 5.15 -5.00
C PHE A 61 -5.36 5.17 -6.45
N ASP A 62 -5.78 6.21 -7.17
CA ASP A 62 -5.54 6.40 -8.60
C ASP A 62 -4.40 7.38 -8.92
N GLY A 63 -3.69 7.85 -7.89
CA GLY A 63 -2.69 8.91 -7.99
C GLY A 63 -3.23 10.31 -7.67
N VAL A 64 -4.56 10.46 -7.56
CA VAL A 64 -5.24 11.74 -7.31
C VAL A 64 -6.31 11.62 -6.22
N LYS A 65 -7.08 10.54 -6.19
CA LYS A 65 -8.25 10.34 -5.34
C LYS A 65 -8.21 9.00 -4.63
N PHE A 66 -8.67 9.01 -3.38
CA PHE A 66 -8.92 7.81 -2.60
C PHE A 66 -10.38 7.37 -2.74
N ALA A 67 -10.58 6.07 -2.96
CA ALA A 67 -11.87 5.40 -2.82
C ALA A 67 -11.80 4.46 -1.62
N VAL A 68 -12.72 4.62 -0.67
CA VAL A 68 -12.71 3.90 0.62
C VAL A 68 -13.79 2.83 0.66
N PHE A 69 -13.41 1.61 1.03
CA PHE A 69 -14.26 0.45 1.22
C PHE A 69 -14.23 0.01 2.68
N ASN A 70 -15.36 0.08 3.37
CA ASN A 70 -15.49 -0.25 4.78
C ASN A 70 -16.81 -0.99 5.04
N LYS A 71 -17.03 -1.46 6.27
CA LYS A 71 -18.20 -2.26 6.64
C LYS A 71 -19.54 -1.55 6.42
N ASN A 72 -19.55 -0.22 6.37
CA ASN A 72 -20.76 0.57 6.21
C ASN A 72 -21.15 0.75 4.73
N ASN A 73 -20.21 0.63 3.80
CA ASN A 73 -20.44 0.88 2.37
C ASN A 73 -20.13 -0.31 1.45
N THR A 74 -19.55 -1.40 1.99
CA THR A 74 -19.13 -2.57 1.22
C THR A 74 -19.82 -3.82 1.77
N LYS A 75 -20.79 -4.33 1.00
CA LYS A 75 -21.52 -5.54 1.38
C LYS A 75 -20.56 -6.73 1.47
N GLY A 76 -20.61 -7.43 2.61
CA GLY A 76 -19.80 -8.62 2.87
C GLY A 76 -18.49 -8.34 3.59
N LEU A 77 -18.13 -7.07 3.83
CA LEU A 77 -16.97 -6.69 4.63
C LEU A 77 -17.44 -6.49 6.08
N ALA A 78 -17.02 -7.38 6.99
CA ALA A 78 -17.49 -7.37 8.38
C ALA A 78 -16.66 -6.45 9.30
N SER A 79 -15.44 -6.09 8.91
CA SER A 79 -14.52 -5.26 9.70
C SER A 79 -13.90 -4.13 8.89
N ASN A 80 -13.58 -3.04 9.58
CA ASN A 80 -12.75 -1.96 9.03
C ASN A 80 -11.26 -2.19 9.30
N ARG A 81 -10.92 -3.08 10.24
CA ARG A 81 -9.56 -3.25 10.75
C ARG A 81 -8.81 -4.27 9.90
N ILE A 82 -8.20 -3.78 8.82
CA ILE A 82 -7.54 -4.64 7.83
C ILE A 82 -6.03 -4.61 8.05
N GLN A 83 -5.45 -5.77 8.34
CA GLN A 83 -4.07 -5.94 8.82
C GLN A 83 -3.08 -6.19 7.68
N SER A 84 -3.48 -6.89 6.63
CA SER A 84 -2.62 -7.15 5.48
C SER A 84 -3.43 -7.33 4.20
N ILE A 85 -2.73 -7.25 3.07
CA ILE A 85 -3.29 -7.38 1.74
C ILE A 85 -2.33 -8.16 0.84
N PHE A 86 -2.91 -9.04 0.04
CA PHE A 86 -2.25 -9.74 -1.06
C PHE A 86 -3.09 -9.60 -2.33
N ALA A 87 -2.47 -9.27 -3.45
CA ALA A 87 -3.13 -9.16 -4.75
C ALA A 87 -2.79 -10.35 -5.65
N GLU A 88 -3.82 -10.96 -6.24
CA GLU A 88 -3.68 -11.97 -7.28
C GLU A 88 -3.53 -11.36 -8.67
N ALA A 89 -3.12 -12.18 -9.64
CA ALA A 89 -2.94 -11.77 -11.02
C ALA A 89 -4.26 -11.40 -11.74
N ASP A 90 -5.42 -11.74 -11.17
CA ASP A 90 -6.75 -11.42 -11.72
C ASP A 90 -7.41 -10.22 -11.01
N ASP A 91 -6.61 -9.44 -10.29
CA ASP A 91 -6.97 -8.29 -9.46
C ASP A 91 -7.87 -8.63 -8.25
N THR A 92 -7.95 -9.92 -7.88
CA THR A 92 -8.54 -10.32 -6.59
C THR A 92 -7.62 -9.91 -5.45
N LEU A 93 -8.20 -9.29 -4.43
CA LEU A 93 -7.51 -8.93 -3.21
C LEU A 93 -7.90 -9.88 -2.08
N TRP A 94 -6.90 -10.43 -1.41
CA TRP A 94 -7.06 -11.16 -0.17
C TRP A 94 -6.62 -10.27 0.98
N LEU A 95 -7.50 -10.11 1.96
CA LEU A 95 -7.33 -9.20 3.08
C LEU A 95 -7.42 -9.97 4.39
N SER A 96 -6.45 -9.78 5.27
CA SER A 96 -6.56 -10.28 6.63
C SER A 96 -7.20 -9.22 7.53
N THR A 97 -8.12 -9.63 8.40
CA THR A 97 -8.76 -8.71 9.36
C THR A 97 -8.38 -9.06 10.79
N GLU A 98 -8.36 -8.05 11.65
CA GLU A 98 -8.02 -8.22 13.07
C GLU A 98 -9.05 -9.07 13.82
N ASP A 99 -10.33 -9.02 13.42
CA ASP A 99 -11.43 -9.54 14.24
C ASP A 99 -12.53 -10.31 13.46
N SER A 100 -12.46 -10.39 12.13
CA SER A 100 -13.57 -10.88 11.31
C SER A 100 -13.20 -11.91 10.25
N GLY A 101 -11.98 -12.47 10.28
CA GLY A 101 -11.52 -13.52 9.39
C GLY A 101 -10.80 -13.01 8.14
N LEU A 102 -10.82 -13.83 7.09
CA LEU A 102 -10.17 -13.57 5.81
C LEU A 102 -11.20 -13.01 4.82
N VAL A 103 -10.86 -11.95 4.08
CA VAL A 103 -11.76 -11.36 3.11
C VAL A 103 -11.20 -11.53 1.70
N ARG A 104 -12.02 -12.03 0.78
CA ARG A 104 -11.79 -11.93 -0.65
C ARG A 104 -12.55 -10.74 -1.20
N PHE A 105 -11.86 -9.79 -1.82
CA PHE A 105 -12.43 -8.58 -2.39
C PHE A 105 -12.14 -8.51 -3.89
N ARG A 106 -13.17 -8.27 -4.71
CA ARG A 106 -13.04 -8.09 -6.15
C ARG A 106 -14.20 -7.26 -6.68
N ASN A 107 -13.92 -6.29 -7.56
CA ASN A 107 -14.93 -5.47 -8.23
C ASN A 107 -15.95 -4.83 -7.27
N GLY A 108 -15.50 -4.34 -6.11
CA GLY A 108 -16.37 -3.70 -5.11
C GLY A 108 -17.26 -4.66 -4.32
N GLN A 109 -17.10 -5.97 -4.50
CA GLN A 109 -17.79 -7.02 -3.74
C GLN A 109 -16.79 -7.70 -2.82
N SER A 110 -17.24 -8.05 -1.62
CA SER A 110 -16.45 -8.85 -0.69
C SER A 110 -17.18 -10.10 -0.24
N GLN A 111 -16.38 -11.11 0.08
CA GLN A 111 -16.79 -12.32 0.76
C GLN A 111 -15.86 -12.54 1.95
N THR A 112 -16.42 -12.72 3.13
CA THR A 112 -15.68 -13.00 4.35
C THR A 112 -15.74 -14.49 4.66
N PHE A 113 -14.59 -15.08 4.97
CA PHE A 113 -14.42 -16.44 5.45
C PHE A 113 -14.07 -16.39 6.94
N THR A 114 -14.70 -17.27 7.72
CA THR A 114 -14.63 -17.29 9.18
C THR A 114 -14.33 -18.70 9.69
N THR A 115 -14.33 -18.89 11.01
CA THR A 115 -14.30 -20.22 11.63
C THR A 115 -15.44 -21.13 11.18
N ALA A 116 -16.59 -20.58 10.78
CA ALA A 116 -17.68 -21.37 10.21
C ALA A 116 -17.35 -21.96 8.82
N ASP A 117 -16.38 -21.35 8.11
CA ASP A 117 -15.89 -21.78 6.81
C ASP A 117 -14.60 -22.63 6.91
N GLY A 118 -14.16 -22.93 8.13
CA GLY A 118 -12.99 -23.76 8.40
C GLY A 118 -11.70 -23.02 8.74
N LEU A 119 -11.72 -21.69 8.91
CA LEU A 119 -10.55 -20.98 9.45
C LEU A 119 -10.28 -21.39 10.90
N PRO A 120 -9.01 -21.53 11.33
CA PRO A 120 -8.69 -21.81 12.73
C PRO A 120 -9.06 -20.66 13.69
N SER A 121 -9.07 -19.41 13.20
CA SER A 121 -9.38 -18.21 13.97
C SER A 121 -10.01 -17.13 13.08
N ASN A 122 -10.85 -16.28 13.67
CA ASN A 122 -11.33 -15.04 13.02
C ASN A 122 -10.34 -13.88 13.16
N GLN A 123 -9.25 -14.05 13.93
CA GLN A 123 -8.15 -13.11 13.92
C GLN A 123 -7.12 -13.59 12.89
N VAL A 124 -6.88 -12.78 11.85
CA VAL A 124 -5.95 -13.13 10.78
C VAL A 124 -4.83 -12.08 10.71
N ASN A 125 -3.63 -12.51 11.09
CA ASN A 125 -2.44 -11.66 11.20
C ASN A 125 -1.79 -11.39 9.84
N GLY A 126 -2.01 -12.26 8.86
CA GLY A 126 -1.40 -12.11 7.54
C GLY A 126 -2.03 -13.03 6.51
N VAL A 127 -1.93 -12.64 5.24
CA VAL A 127 -2.19 -13.51 4.10
C VAL A 127 -1.12 -13.33 3.03
N GLN A 128 -0.62 -14.43 2.48
CA GLN A 128 0.34 -14.45 1.39
C GLN A 128 0.09 -15.65 0.47
N LYS A 129 0.67 -15.61 -0.73
CA LYS A 129 0.66 -16.74 -1.66
C LYS A 129 1.76 -17.74 -1.32
N ASP A 130 1.42 -19.02 -1.34
CA ASP A 130 2.38 -20.11 -1.25
C ASP A 130 3.01 -20.44 -2.62
N LEU A 131 4.08 -21.24 -2.60
CA LEU A 131 4.82 -21.66 -3.81
C LEU A 131 3.96 -22.45 -4.81
N ASP A 132 2.97 -23.20 -4.32
CA ASP A 132 2.04 -23.96 -5.17
C ASP A 132 0.85 -23.11 -5.67
N GLY A 133 0.78 -21.86 -5.24
CA GLY A 133 -0.27 -20.91 -5.57
C GLY A 133 -1.49 -20.91 -4.64
N SER A 134 -1.49 -21.73 -3.59
CA SER A 134 -2.46 -21.62 -2.50
C SER A 134 -2.20 -20.38 -1.64
N LEU A 135 -3.08 -20.13 -0.65
CA LEU A 135 -2.92 -19.04 0.30
C LEU A 135 -2.38 -19.57 1.62
N LEU A 136 -1.28 -18.99 2.09
CA LEU A 136 -0.86 -19.07 3.48
C LEU A 136 -1.60 -18.03 4.31
N ILE A 137 -2.30 -18.51 5.33
CA ILE A 137 -3.09 -17.70 6.25
C ILE A 137 -2.43 -17.79 7.63
N PHE A 138 -2.01 -16.66 8.18
CA PHE A 138 -1.37 -16.60 9.48
C PHE A 138 -2.40 -16.22 10.54
N THR A 139 -2.69 -17.11 11.49
CA THR A 139 -3.56 -16.86 12.64
C THR A 139 -2.72 -16.87 13.92
N PRO A 140 -3.16 -16.20 15.01
CA PRO A 140 -2.53 -16.38 16.32
C PRO A 140 -2.70 -17.83 16.78
N ASP A 141 -1.80 -18.28 17.67
CA ASP A 141 -1.96 -19.54 18.38
C ASP A 141 -3.27 -19.50 19.19
N VAL A 142 -4.08 -20.56 19.08
CA VAL A 142 -5.38 -20.73 19.75
C VAL A 142 -5.31 -21.70 20.92
#